data_AF-A0A9D5U594-F1
#
_entry.id   AF-A0A9D5U594-F1
#
_cell.length_a   1.000
_cell.length_b   1.000
_cell.length_c   1.000
_cell.angle_alpha   90.00
_cell.angle_beta   90.00
_cell.angle_gamma   90.00
#
_symmetry.space_group_name_H-M   'P 1'
#
loop_
_entity.id
_entity.type
_entity.pdbx_description
1 polymer ?
#
loop_
_entity_poly.entity_id
_entity_poly.type
_entity_poly.pdbx_seq_one_letter_code
_entity_poly.pdbx_strand_id
1 'polypeptide(L)' 'MADKQRRRPLGLRMTETFLPIFGPAQVGKQGSPGRGVSAAEAERDRELKTRFEYVTGPDGRSYVVEHTDEATAG' A
#
# COMPACT_ATOMS: atom_id res chain seq x y z
N MET A 1 -11.55 13.10 16.50
CA MET A 1 -10.95 12.10 15.58
C MET A 1 -9.93 11.31 16.40
N ALA A 2 -10.30 10.15 16.95
CA ALA A 2 -9.43 9.38 17.86
C ALA A 2 -8.75 8.23 17.10
N ASP A 3 -7.43 8.13 17.27
CA ASP A 3 -6.53 7.17 16.65
C ASP A 3 -7.03 5.72 16.73
N LYS A 4 -7.19 5.09 15.56
CA LYS A 4 -7.22 3.65 15.44
C LYS A 4 -5.80 3.13 15.58
N GLN A 5 -5.28 3.04 16.80
CA GLN A 5 -4.18 2.14 17.12
C GLN A 5 -4.65 0.70 16.90
N ARG A 6 -4.61 0.23 15.65
CA ARG A 6 -4.65 -1.21 15.35
C ARG A 6 -3.43 -1.82 16.01
N ARG A 7 -3.64 -2.44 17.17
CA ARG A 7 -2.63 -3.26 17.84
C ARG A 7 -2.07 -4.25 16.82
N ARG A 8 -0.79 -4.09 16.47
CA ARG A 8 -0.11 -4.96 15.50
C ARG A 8 -0.16 -6.40 16.03
N PRO A 9 -0.55 -7.40 15.22
CA PRO A 9 -0.64 -8.78 15.67
C PRO A 9 0.74 -9.29 16.09
N LEU A 10 0.79 -10.13 17.13
CA LEU A 10 2.03 -10.62 17.74
C LEU A 10 3.00 -11.25 16.71
N GLY A 11 2.45 -11.92 15.70
CA GLY A 11 3.21 -12.57 14.63
C GLY A 11 4.01 -11.61 13.73
N LEU A 12 3.50 -10.39 13.49
CA LEU A 12 4.23 -9.38 12.70
C LEU A 12 5.51 -8.90 13.41
N ARG A 13 5.51 -8.88 14.76
CA ARG A 13 6.67 -8.43 15.55
C ARG A 13 7.83 -9.44 15.49
N MET A 14 7.51 -10.72 15.40
CA MET A 14 8.50 -11.80 15.25
C MET A 14 9.19 -11.73 13.88
N THR A 15 8.43 -11.57 12.80
CA THR A 15 9.01 -11.44 11.45
C THR A 15 9.74 -10.12 11.25
N GLU A 16 9.28 -9.01 11.86
CA GLU A 16 9.99 -7.72 11.87
C GLU A 16 11.40 -7.81 12.49
N THR A 17 11.62 -8.70 13.47
CA THR A 17 12.93 -8.88 14.13
C THR A 17 13.99 -9.47 13.19
N PHE A 18 13.59 -10.21 12.17
CA PHE A 18 14.51 -10.79 11.18
C PHE A 18 14.70 -9.95 9.92
N LEU A 19 13.85 -8.93 9.69
CA LEU A 19 13.99 -8.02 8.55
C LEU A 19 15.34 -7.27 8.49
N PRO A 20 16.03 -6.94 9.60
CA PRO A 20 17.36 -6.35 9.51
C PRO A 20 18.44 -7.32 8.98
N ILE A 21 18.23 -8.63 9.09
CA ILE A 21 19.21 -9.66 8.71
C ILE A 21 18.90 -10.25 7.33
N PHE A 22 17.61 -10.50 7.05
CA PHE A 22 17.14 -11.14 5.82
C PHE A 22 16.19 -10.28 4.99
N GLY A 23 15.94 -9.03 5.41
CA GLY A 23 15.12 -8.09 4.65
C GLY A 23 15.91 -7.35 3.58
N PRO A 24 15.21 -6.71 2.63
CA PRO A 24 15.85 -5.91 1.59
C PRO A 24 16.67 -4.78 2.21
N ALA A 25 17.76 -4.38 1.54
CA ALA A 25 18.57 -3.24 1.97
C ALA A 25 17.69 -1.99 2.12
N GLN A 26 17.54 -1.51 3.35
CA GLN A 26 16.72 -0.34 3.64
C GLN A 26 17.56 0.93 3.48
N VAL A 27 17.10 1.87 2.64
CA VAL A 27 17.79 3.15 2.38
C VAL A 27 17.55 4.18 3.51
N GLY A 28 17.11 3.75 4.69
CA GLY A 28 16.83 4.64 5.83
C GLY A 28 16.52 3.88 7.13
N LYS A 29 16.45 4.61 8.24
CA LYS A 29 16.11 4.04 9.56
C LYS A 29 14.66 3.52 9.56
N GLN A 30 14.49 2.22 9.80
CA GLN A 30 13.19 1.57 10.01
C GLN A 30 12.48 2.20 11.23
N GLY A 31 11.52 3.10 11.01
CA GLY A 31 10.76 3.74 12.08
C GLY A 31 11.03 5.23 12.29
N SER A 32 11.91 5.85 11.50
CA SER A 32 11.91 7.32 11.40
C SER A 32 10.56 7.79 10.87
N PRO A 33 9.98 8.89 11.38
CA PRO A 33 8.84 9.54 10.76
C PRO A 33 9.18 9.82 9.30
N GLY A 34 8.40 9.25 8.37
CA GLY A 34 8.58 9.51 6.95
C GLY A 34 8.41 11.00 6.64
N ARG A 35 8.81 11.41 5.43
CA ARG A 35 8.47 12.75 4.92
C ARG A 35 6.95 12.93 4.99
N GLY A 36 6.49 14.03 5.57
CA GLY A 36 5.06 14.35 5.63
C GLY A 36 4.44 14.43 4.24
N VAL A 37 3.18 14.03 4.12
CA VAL A 37 2.41 14.09 2.86
C VAL A 37 1.81 15.48 2.71
N SER A 38 2.09 16.16 1.61
CA SER A 38 1.46 17.44 1.26
C SER A 38 0.00 17.25 0.83
N ALA A 39 -0.81 18.32 0.91
CA ALA A 39 -2.21 18.27 0.46
C ALA A 39 -2.33 17.85 -1.02
N ALA A 40 -1.45 18.35 -1.88
CA ALA A 40 -1.41 17.98 -3.29
C ALA A 40 -1.02 16.51 -3.52
N GLU A 41 -0.13 15.95 -2.70
CA GLU A 41 0.20 14.52 -2.76
C GLU A 41 -0.98 13.65 -2.28
N ALA A 42 -1.68 14.08 -1.23
CA ALA A 42 -2.87 13.39 -0.75
C ALA A 42 -4.02 13.42 -1.77
N GLU A 43 -4.20 14.52 -2.49
CA GLU A 43 -5.19 14.64 -3.55
C GLU A 43 -4.87 13.70 -4.72
N ARG A 44 -3.62 13.68 -5.19
CA ARG A 44 -3.19 12.73 -6.23
C ARG A 44 -3.34 11.27 -5.80
N ASP A 45 -3.01 10.94 -4.55
CA ASP A 45 -3.21 9.58 -4.03
C ASP A 45 -4.69 9.17 -4.02
N ARG A 46 -5.59 10.10 -3.70
CA ARG A 46 -7.05 9.86 -3.81
C ARG A 46 -7.46 9.64 -5.26
N GLU A 47 -7.05 10.52 -6.16
CA GLU A 47 -7.34 10.43 -7.59
C GLU A 47 -6.91 9.07 -8.17
N LEU A 48 -5.69 8.63 -7.85
CA LEU A 48 -5.17 7.33 -8.29
C LEU A 48 -6.00 6.17 -7.74
N LYS A 49 -6.34 6.19 -6.44
CA LYS A 49 -7.17 5.15 -5.81
C LYS A 49 -8.60 5.12 -6.31
N THR A 50 -9.11 6.23 -6.83
CA THR A 50 -10.44 6.30 -7.44
C THR A 50 -10.46 5.94 -8.91
N ARG A 51 -9.34 6.12 -9.62
CA ARG A 51 -9.23 5.85 -11.06
C ARG A 51 -8.77 4.43 -11.37
N PHE A 52 -8.00 3.81 -10.48
CA PHE A 52 -7.36 2.52 -10.76
C PHE A 52 -7.74 1.42 -9.76
N GLU A 53 -7.90 0.21 -10.27
CA GLU A 53 -8.15 -1.01 -9.52
C GLU A 53 -7.03 -2.02 -9.72
N TYR A 54 -6.77 -2.83 -8.68
CA TYR A 54 -5.89 -3.99 -8.77
C TYR A 54 -6.70 -5.23 -9.17
N VAL A 55 -6.41 -5.78 -10.35
CA VAL A 55 -7.03 -7.02 -10.83
C VAL A 55 -5.98 -8.12 -10.86
N THR A 56 -6.34 -9.31 -10.36
CA THR A 56 -5.49 -10.50 -10.47
C THR A 56 -5.86 -11.25 -11.73
N GLY A 57 -4.91 -11.38 -12.65
CA GLY A 57 -5.07 -12.11 -13.89
C GLY A 57 -5.15 -13.62 -13.67
N PRO A 58 -5.59 -14.39 -14.68
CA PRO A 58 -5.64 -15.85 -14.63
C PRO A 58 -4.25 -16.50 -14.51
N ASP A 59 -3.19 -15.74 -14.83
CA ASP A 59 -1.79 -16.10 -14.63
C ASP A 59 -1.31 -15.90 -13.17
N GLY A 60 -2.18 -15.42 -12.28
CA GLY A 60 -1.86 -15.13 -10.88
C GLY A 60 -1.06 -13.84 -10.68
N ARG A 61 -0.83 -13.04 -11.73
CA ARG A 61 -0.14 -11.75 -11.61
C ARG A 61 -1.15 -10.64 -11.36
N SER A 62 -0.75 -9.65 -10.56
CA SER A 62 -1.58 -8.47 -10.27
C SER A 62 -1.26 -7.34 -11.23
N TYR A 63 -2.30 -6.75 -11.80
CA TYR A 63 -2.24 -5.64 -12.74
C TYR A 63 -3.02 -4.45 -12.18
N VAL A 64 -2.53 -3.24 -12.43
CA VAL A 64 -3.26 -2.00 -12.14
C VAL A 64 -3.99 -1.60 -13.41
N VAL A 65 -5.31 -1.59 -13.37
CA VAL A 65 -6.18 -1.27 -14.51
C VAL A 65 -6.97 -0.01 -14.20
N GLU A 66 -7.22 0.82 -15.22
CA GLU A 66 -8.11 1.96 -15.09
C GLU A 66 -9.56 1.47 -15.01
N HIS A 67 -10.36 2.05 -14.12
CA HIS A 67 -11.80 1.83 -14.07
C HIS A 67 -12.41 2.28 -15.40
N THR A 68 -12.72 1.30 -16.25
CA THR A 68 -13.56 1.55 -17.41
C THR A 68 -14.99 1.30 -16.93
N ASP A 69 -15.84 2.33 -16.93
CA ASP A 69 -17.29 2.21 -16.71
C ASP A 69 -17.99 1.44 -17.87
N GLU A 70 -17.29 0.57 -18.59
CA GLU A 70 -17.87 -0.36 -19.57
C GLU A 70 -18.26 -1.67 -18.90
N ALA A 71 -19.12 -1.59 -17.89
CA ALA A 71 -20.02 -2.69 -17.62
C ALA A 71 -21.17 -2.59 -18.64
N THR A 72 -21.19 -3.49 -19.62
CA THR A 72 -22.28 -3.81 -20.58
C THR A 72 -22.09 -3.31 -22.02
N ALA A 73 -21.23 -4.01 -22.76
CA ALA A 73 -21.44 -4.27 -24.19
C ALA A 73 -21.01 -5.71 -24.48
N GLY A 74 -21.95 -6.65 -24.31
CA GLY A 74 -21.77 -8.08 -24.58
C GLY A 74 -23.06 -8.84 -24.32
#